data_AF-A0AA43DDR7-F1
#
_entry.id   AF-A0AA43DDR7-F1
#
_cell.length_a   1.000
_cell.length_b   1.000
_cell.length_c   1.000
_cell.angle_alpha   90.00
_cell.angle_beta   90.00
_cell.angle_gamma   90.00
#
_symmetry.space_group_name_H-M   'P 1'
#
loop_
_entity.id
_entity.type
_entity.pdbx_description
1 polymer ?
#
loop_
_entity_poly.entity_id
_entity_poly.type
_entity_poly.pdbx_seq_one_letter_code
_entity_poly.pdbx_strand_id
1 'polypeptide(L)'
;MPTEFLLGSEDQIEINVWKNPDLSRITLIRPDGYVSMPIIGDVQAAGLTADALAAQITERLKGYIQNPSVSVNVKELNSYSVFVLGEVTKPGKYQLKSYVTVLQAISMAGGFTNYASKNR
;
A
#
# COMPACT_ATOMS: atom_id res chain seq x y z
N MET A 1 -1.23 16.65 -8.55
CA MET A 1 -0.90 15.65 -7.52
C MET A 1 -1.12 14.29 -8.15
N PRO A 2 -0.23 13.28 -8.00
CA PRO A 2 -0.61 11.94 -8.43
C PRO A 2 -1.78 11.51 -7.53
N THR A 3 -2.96 11.41 -8.13
CA THR A 3 -4.25 11.17 -7.43
C THR A 3 -4.37 9.73 -6.95
N GLU A 4 -3.48 8.85 -7.41
CA GLU A 4 -3.61 7.42 -7.24
C GLU A 4 -2.64 6.90 -6.18
N PHE A 5 -3.16 6.07 -5.29
CA PHE A 5 -2.36 5.36 -4.30
C PHE A 5 -1.63 4.20 -4.98
N LEU A 6 -0.30 4.19 -4.86
CA LEU A 6 0.53 3.08 -5.33
C LEU A 6 0.74 2.09 -4.19
N LEU A 7 0.53 0.82 -4.50
CA LEU A 7 0.82 -0.29 -3.61
C LEU A 7 2.32 -0.35 -3.32
N GLY A 8 2.67 -0.66 -2.07
CA GLY A 8 4.06 -0.83 -1.64
C GLY A 8 4.27 -2.12 -0.85
N SER A 9 5.54 -2.47 -0.64
CA SER A 9 5.92 -3.62 0.18
C SER A 9 5.33 -3.54 1.58
N GLU A 10 4.96 -4.67 2.16
CA GLU A 10 4.30 -4.82 3.46
C GLU A 10 2.81 -4.45 3.50
N ASP A 11 2.25 -3.84 2.45
CA ASP A 11 0.80 -3.59 2.39
C ASP A 11 0.01 -4.90 2.39
N GLN A 12 -1.11 -4.91 3.10
CA GLN A 12 -2.03 -6.04 3.10
C GLN A 12 -3.15 -5.76 2.11
N ILE A 13 -3.32 -6.68 1.16
CA ILE A 13 -4.35 -6.60 0.12
C ILE A 13 -5.25 -7.84 0.16
N GLU A 14 -6.51 -7.63 -0.20
CA GLU A 14 -7.50 -8.66 -0.42
C GLU A 14 -7.78 -8.77 -1.91
N ILE A 15 -7.43 -9.92 -2.48
CA ILE A 15 -7.69 -10.25 -3.88
C ILE A 15 -8.93 -11.12 -3.90
N ASN A 16 -9.96 -10.67 -4.60
CA ASN A 16 -11.20 -11.39 -4.80
C ASN A 16 -11.35 -11.76 -6.27
N VAL A 17 -11.53 -13.04 -6.55
CA VAL A 17 -11.79 -13.57 -7.88
C VAL A 17 -13.24 -14.07 -7.93
N TRP A 18 -14.06 -13.40 -8.74
CA TRP A 18 -15.50 -13.68 -8.83
C TRP A 18 -15.75 -15.13 -9.24
N LYS A 19 -16.67 -15.82 -8.56
CA LYS A 19 -16.99 -17.25 -8.75
C LYS A 19 -15.81 -18.22 -8.55
N ASN A 20 -14.68 -17.75 -8.03
CA ASN A 20 -13.51 -18.58 -7.74
C ASN A 20 -12.96 -18.24 -6.34
N PRO A 21 -13.67 -18.61 -5.26
CA PRO A 21 -13.24 -18.32 -3.90
C PRO A 21 -11.90 -18.99 -3.55
N ASP A 22 -11.57 -20.12 -4.17
CA ASP A 22 -10.28 -20.80 -3.96
C ASP A 22 -9.07 -19.98 -4.44
N LEU A 23 -9.29 -18.99 -5.31
CA LEU A 23 -8.27 -18.04 -5.77
C LEU A 23 -8.32 -16.72 -5.02
N SER A 24 -9.37 -16.51 -4.22
CA SER A 24 -9.54 -15.29 -3.44
C SER A 24 -8.78 -15.42 -2.13
N ARG A 25 -7.95 -14.43 -1.79
CA ARG A 25 -7.17 -14.45 -0.55
C ARG A 25 -6.82 -13.06 -0.07
N ILE A 26 -6.65 -12.97 1.25
CA ILE A 26 -5.93 -11.86 1.88
C ILE A 26 -4.44 -12.24 1.91
N THR A 27 -3.58 -11.33 1.48
CA THR A 27 -2.14 -11.55 1.41
C THR A 27 -1.39 -10.22 1.59
N LEU A 28 -0.09 -10.32 1.84
CA LEU A 28 0.79 -9.17 1.98
C LEU A 28 1.65 -9.04 0.71
N ILE A 29 1.99 -7.81 0.36
CA ILE A 29 2.99 -7.53 -0.68
C ILE A 29 4.36 -7.82 -0.08
N ARG A 30 5.07 -8.79 -0.66
CA ARG A 30 6.39 -9.23 -0.20
C ARG A 30 7.41 -8.08 -0.29
N PRO A 31 8.54 -8.16 0.44
CA PRO A 31 9.60 -7.15 0.38
C PRO A 31 10.21 -6.93 -1.01
N ASP A 32 10.13 -7.93 -1.90
CA ASP A 32 10.54 -7.83 -3.30
C ASP A 32 9.48 -7.17 -4.21
N GLY A 33 8.34 -6.78 -3.65
CA GLY A 33 7.24 -6.12 -4.36
C GLY A 33 6.27 -7.06 -5.07
N TYR A 34 6.37 -8.37 -4.85
CA TYR A 34 5.50 -9.36 -5.47
C TYR A 34 4.40 -9.87 -4.53
N VAL A 35 3.33 -10.40 -5.13
CA VAL A 35 2.25 -11.11 -4.46
C VAL A 35 2.13 -12.50 -5.05
N SER A 36 2.06 -13.51 -4.18
CA SER A 36 1.95 -14.91 -4.60
C SER A 36 0.49 -15.33 -4.76
N MET A 37 0.12 -15.66 -6.00
CA MET A 37 -1.21 -16.09 -6.39
C MET A 37 -1.23 -17.58 -6.76
N PRO A 38 -2.32 -18.31 -6.46
CA PRO A 38 -2.48 -19.67 -6.97
C PRO A 38 -2.56 -19.67 -8.49
N ILE A 39 -2.05 -20.74 -9.12
CA ILE A 39 -2.06 -20.99 -10.58
C ILE A 39 -1.12 -20.07 -11.38
N ILE A 40 -1.14 -18.76 -11.15
CA ILE A 40 -0.38 -17.77 -11.93
C ILE A 40 0.96 -17.35 -11.31
N GLY A 41 1.28 -17.88 -10.12
CA GLY A 41 2.54 -17.64 -9.43
C GLY A 41 2.69 -16.21 -8.90
N ASP A 42 3.92 -15.71 -8.90
CA ASP A 42 4.24 -14.37 -8.40
C ASP A 42 3.85 -13.29 -9.43
N VAL A 43 3.12 -12.27 -8.95
CA VAL A 43 2.66 -11.11 -9.71
C VAL A 43 3.23 -9.84 -9.07
N GLN A 44 3.79 -8.95 -9.89
CA GLN A 44 4.35 -7.68 -9.40
C GLN A 44 3.21 -6.78 -8.92
N ALA A 45 3.26 -6.32 -7.67
CA ALA A 45 2.24 -5.48 -7.06
C ALA A 45 2.78 -4.10 -6.69
N ALA A 46 4.01 -4.02 -6.19
CA ALA A 46 4.61 -2.75 -5.78
C ALA A 46 4.76 -1.80 -6.98
N GLY A 47 4.39 -0.53 -6.75
CA GLY A 47 4.39 0.51 -7.77
C GLY A 47 3.19 0.51 -8.72
N LEU A 48 2.25 -0.44 -8.56
CA LEU A 48 0.98 -0.45 -9.27
C LEU A 48 -0.16 0.12 -8.41
N THR A 49 -1.21 0.60 -9.06
CA THR A 49 -2.50 0.84 -8.39
C THR A 49 -3.23 -0.48 -8.16
N ALA A 50 -4.20 -0.50 -7.25
CA ALA A 50 -5.05 -1.68 -7.03
C ALA A 50 -5.76 -2.12 -8.33
N ASP A 51 -6.23 -1.17 -9.14
CA ASP A 51 -6.88 -1.44 -10.42
C ASP A 51 -5.91 -2.00 -11.46
N ALA A 52 -4.68 -1.47 -11.53
CA ALA A 52 -3.66 -1.98 -12.44
C ALA A 52 -3.24 -3.41 -12.07
N LEU A 53 -3.09 -3.70 -10.77
CA LEU A 53 -2.83 -5.06 -10.30
C LEU A 53 -4.00 -6.00 -10.62
N ALA A 54 -5.24 -5.57 -10.41
CA ALA A 54 -6.44 -6.35 -10.74
C ALA A 54 -6.48 -6.69 -12.24
N ALA A 55 -6.19 -5.72 -13.11
CA ALA A 55 -6.11 -5.93 -14.56
C ALA A 55 -5.01 -6.92 -14.95
N GLN A 56 -3.84 -6.82 -14.33
CA GLN A 56 -2.72 -7.73 -14.59
C GLN A 56 -3.02 -9.17 -14.16
N ILE A 57 -3.64 -9.36 -12.99
CA ILE A 57 -4.07 -10.68 -12.51
C ILE A 57 -5.15 -11.25 -13.43
N THR A 58 -6.11 -10.42 -13.84
CA THR A 58 -7.18 -10.80 -14.76
C THR A 58 -6.60 -11.33 -16.07
N GLU A 59 -5.61 -10.63 -16.64
CA GLU A 59 -4.96 -11.04 -17.88
C GLU A 59 -4.26 -12.39 -17.75
N ARG A 60 -3.51 -12.60 -16.65
CA ARG A 60 -2.83 -13.89 -16.41
C ARG A 60 -3.80 -15.04 -16.16
N LEU A 61 -4.97 -14.78 -15.57
CA LEU A 61 -5.97 -15.81 -15.31
C LEU A 61 -6.78 -16.24 -16.55
N LYS A 62 -6.80 -15.46 -17.63
CA LYS A 62 -7.53 -15.82 -18.87
C LYS A 62 -7.09 -17.16 -19.47
N GLY A 63 -5.84 -17.57 -19.26
CA GLY A 63 -5.33 -18.87 -19.72
C GLY A 63 -5.86 -20.08 -18.94
N TYR A 64 -6.49 -19.85 -17.78
CA TYR A 64 -6.91 -20.89 -16.84
C TYR A 64 -8.42 -20.85 -16.54
N ILE A 65 -9.04 -19.68 -16.63
CA ILE A 65 -10.46 -19.45 -16.30
C ILE A 65 -11.11 -18.66 -17.43
N GLN A 66 -12.35 -19.02 -17.78
CA GLN A 66 -13.16 -18.25 -18.73
C GLN A 66 -13.72 -16.99 -18.05
N ASN A 67 -13.45 -15.82 -18.64
CA ASN A 67 -13.93 -14.52 -18.18
C ASN A 67 -13.67 -14.26 -16.67
N PRO A 68 -12.40 -14.30 -16.22
CA PRO A 68 -12.07 -14.01 -14.83
C PRO A 68 -12.42 -12.54 -14.54
N SER A 69 -13.01 -12.28 -13.37
CA SER A 69 -13.23 -10.93 -12.86
C SER A 69 -12.57 -10.84 -11.50
N VAL A 70 -11.60 -9.93 -11.39
CA VAL A 70 -10.75 -9.77 -10.21
C VAL A 70 -10.95 -8.38 -9.65
N SER A 71 -11.09 -8.28 -8.33
CA SER A 71 -11.00 -7.02 -7.60
C SER A 71 -9.91 -7.11 -6.54
N VAL A 72 -9.18 -6.01 -6.37
CA VAL A 72 -8.12 -5.88 -5.37
C VAL A 72 -8.51 -4.74 -4.43
N ASN A 73 -8.55 -5.03 -3.13
CA ASN A 73 -8.85 -4.06 -2.10
C ASN A 73 -7.67 -3.97 -1.12
N VAL A 74 -7.28 -2.75 -0.75
CA VAL A 74 -6.24 -2.56 0.26
C VAL A 74 -6.87 -2.67 1.65
N LYS A 75 -6.45 -3.65 2.44
CA LYS A 75 -6.90 -3.85 3.82
C LYS A 75 -6.10 -3.00 4.78
N GLU A 76 -4.79 -3.01 4.65
CA GLU A 76 -3.87 -2.26 5.52
C GLU A 76 -2.76 -1.60 4.71
N LEU A 77 -2.51 -0.34 5.05
CA LEU A 77 -1.46 0.50 4.50
C LEU A 77 -0.27 0.45 5.45
N ASN A 78 0.72 -0.37 5.12
CA ASN A 78 1.91 -0.57 5.94
C ASN A 78 3.17 0.01 5.29
N SER A 79 3.18 0.10 3.96
CA SER A 79 4.30 0.60 3.16
C SER A 79 4.53 2.09 3.33
N TYR A 80 3.48 2.85 3.67
CA TYR A 80 3.53 4.29 3.76
C TYR A 80 3.90 4.75 5.17
N SER A 81 5.13 5.22 5.35
CA SER A 81 5.59 5.77 6.62
C SER A 81 6.52 6.96 6.42
N VAL A 82 6.52 7.86 7.39
CA VAL A 82 7.42 9.02 7.43
C VAL A 82 8.22 9.00 8.73
N PHE A 83 9.47 9.46 8.66
CA PHE A 83 10.31 9.67 9.82
C PHE A 83 10.29 11.15 10.18
N VAL A 84 9.85 11.46 11.40
CA VAL A 84 9.91 12.83 11.93
C VAL A 84 11.06 12.88 12.93
N LEU A 85 12.04 13.74 12.65
CA LEU A 85 13.29 13.88 13.40
C LEU A 85 13.52 15.35 13.79
N GLY A 86 14.34 15.58 14.81
CA GLY A 86 14.72 16.92 15.28
C GLY A 86 13.94 17.38 16.52
N GLU A 87 13.81 18.70 16.67
CA GLU A 87 13.16 19.37 17.80
C GLU A 87 11.62 19.33 17.70
N VAL A 88 11.08 18.11 17.70
CA VAL A 88 9.65 17.81 17.80
C VAL A 88 9.37 17.06 19.09
N THR A 89 8.15 17.17 19.61
CA THR A 89 7.78 16.59 20.91
C THR A 89 7.98 15.07 20.97
N LYS A 90 7.68 14.36 19.87
CA LYS A 90 7.85 12.91 19.76
C LYS A 90 8.53 12.58 18.42
N PRO A 91 9.87 12.49 18.37
CA PRO A 91 10.54 11.99 17.17
C PRO A 91 10.29 10.50 17.00
N GLY A 92 10.22 10.03 15.75
CA GLY A 92 10.01 8.61 15.47
C GLY A 92 9.47 8.30 14.08
N LYS A 93 9.21 7.01 13.83
CA LYS A 93 8.54 6.51 12.63
C LYS A 93 7.02 6.62 12.80
N TYR A 94 6.35 7.25 11.86
CA TYR A 94 4.90 7.39 11.82
C TYR A 94 4.34 6.68 10.59
N GLN A 95 3.48 5.70 10.83
CA GLN A 95 2.78 5.00 9.75
C GLN A 95 1.58 5.84 9.32
N LEU A 96 1.43 5.99 8.01
CA LEU A 96 0.48 6.90 7.40
C LEU A 96 -0.65 6.11 6.74
N LYS A 97 -1.89 6.47 7.05
CA LYS A 97 -3.08 5.85 6.44
C LYS A 97 -3.57 6.60 5.19
N SER A 98 -2.94 7.72 4.85
CA SER A 98 -3.28 8.57 3.72
C SER A 98 -2.12 9.52 3.40
N TYR A 99 -2.26 10.30 2.34
CA TYR A 99 -1.33 11.40 2.06
C TYR A 99 -1.37 12.42 3.20
N VAL A 100 -0.20 12.64 3.81
CA VAL A 100 0.00 13.57 4.93
C VAL A 100 1.02 14.62 4.51
N THR A 101 0.69 15.90 4.69
CA THR A 101 1.61 17.03 4.46
C THR A 101 2.67 17.10 5.57
N VAL A 102 3.79 17.78 5.30
CA VAL A 102 4.86 17.99 6.30
C VAL A 102 4.31 18.62 7.59
N LEU A 103 3.42 19.61 7.48
CA LEU A 103 2.81 20.26 8.63
C LEU A 103 1.93 19.31 9.45
N GLN A 104 1.15 18.46 8.78
CA GLN A 104 0.35 17.44 9.46
C GLN A 104 1.23 16.39 10.12
N ALA A 105 2.33 15.97 9.49
CA ALA A 105 3.28 15.02 10.09
C ALA A 105 3.94 15.59 11.36
N ILE A 106 4.34 16.87 11.37
CA ILE A 106 4.85 17.55 12.57
C ILE A 106 3.76 17.63 13.65
N SER A 107 2.51 17.88 13.25
CA SER A 107 1.39 17.92 14.19
C SER A 107 1.13 16.55 14.83
N MET A 108 1.24 15.45 14.06
CA MET A 108 1.18 14.08 14.56
C MET A 108 2.34 13.76 15.53
N ALA A 109 3.51 14.37 15.32
CA ALA A 109 4.65 14.30 16.22
C ALA A 109 4.50 15.14 17.52
N GLY A 110 3.34 15.75 17.74
CA GLY A 110 3.06 16.58 18.91
C GLY A 110 3.57 18.01 18.80
N GLY A 111 3.83 18.48 17.57
CA GLY A 111 4.32 19.82 17.31
C GLY A 111 5.82 20.00 17.57
N PHE A 112 6.29 21.23 17.34
CA PHE A 112 7.66 21.65 17.62
C PHE A 112 7.90 21.82 19.13
N THR A 113 9.09 21.49 19.61
CA THR A 113 9.51 21.82 20.99
C THR A 113 9.76 23.33 21.13
N ASN A 114 9.88 23.81 22.37
CA ASN A 114 10.20 25.22 22.65
C ASN A 114 11.59 25.65 22.16
N TYR A 115 12.47 24.70 21.81
CA TYR A 115 13.81 24.94 21.27
C TYR A 115 13.89 24.82 19.74
N ALA A 116 12.78 24.44 19.09
CA ALA A 116 12.74 24.38 17.65
C ALA A 116 12.99 25.77 17.06
N SER A 117 13.99 25.85 16.18
CA SER A 117 14.21 27.04 15.37
C SER A 117 13.06 27.18 14.38
N LYS A 118 11.99 27.88 14.78
CA LYS A 118 10.98 28.41 13.87
C LYS A 118 11.71 29.46 13.05
N ASN A 119 12.24 29.05 11.90
CA ASN A 119 13.12 29.89 11.10
C ASN A 119 12.44 31.25 10.83
N ARG A 120 13.19 32.32 11.08
CA ARG A 120 12.78 33.71 10.92
C ARG A 120 12.75 34.08 9.44
#